data_AF-A0A7D9IHF2-F1
#
_entry.id   AF-A0A7D9IHF2-F1
#
_cell.length_a   1.000
_cell.length_b   1.000
_cell.length_c   1.000
_cell.angle_alpha   90.00
_cell.angle_beta   90.00
_cell.angle_gamma   90.00
#
_symmetry.space_group_name_H-M   'P 1'
#
loop_
_entity.id
_entity.type
_entity.pdbx_description
1 polymer ?
#
loop_
_entity_poly.entity_id
_entity_poly.type
_entity_poly.pdbx_seq_one_letter_code
_entity_poly.pdbx_strand_id
1 'polypeptide(L)'
;FTCGSNGYKCKDVLKCIDNTKTCDKNLDCPAGDDEESCLINECEKDGGNCSHICHDTETSYYCSCKHGFKMMNDSKTCKDINECDTIGKCSQVCTNTEGSYKCSCKSGYVLSPNGRNCIPTSGKKKEKLLIAVGLDVRSIEHDGSRMKCVVKKNIKNVVAVAVHHKKNIIFWADAYIGEIFSSILGHKNISAKIVQVATGSSLKDLAIDWITEKLYWLTTTSQVSTIHVAEFNGSNKKTVYTVKEDIHSIAVDPLGGYLYWTNLNARKISRAYMNGEHKEDIITTSLLSPTGLTIDYPNNKLFWLDSKTHYIESSDLDGNNRRRIEVYDLRFPFDIAVFGDNIYWSDSNLKTVSSANKFTGKNKTVLINSENIASFVPKGISIHHFLSQPAPGDNPCTNNGGCSHLCLLIPNGFQCACPETGDLLPDQKNCKMPAKSTTTPMSQDAKSTTPSTTTGTKTSTIPKTQQTSPGVVAPSKSERSGMSHPVLGGIIAGVVFILLILIIVIVWYRRRNNASKMEIHYNSEVGKVKILSADGRNPTQSKKDVDRDAYFKFPNKNFKEFDIDEEDDEDVDNIGEKQPVLKTFSRQEDEQGLINDLV
;
A
#
# COMPACT_ATOMS: atom_id res chain seq x y z
N PHE A 1 41.25 0.51 31.51
CA PHE A 1 42.07 -0.70 31.67
C PHE A 1 41.18 -1.75 32.31
N THR A 2 41.01 -2.87 31.62
CA THR A 2 40.13 -4.00 31.96
C THR A 2 40.86 -5.26 31.56
N CYS A 3 40.84 -6.28 32.40
CA CYS A 3 41.52 -7.55 32.13
C CYS A 3 40.72 -8.42 31.15
N GLY A 4 41.32 -9.54 30.70
CA GLY A 4 40.63 -10.54 29.89
C GLY A 4 39.56 -11.32 30.68
N SER A 5 38.85 -12.23 30.02
CA SER A 5 37.72 -12.98 30.61
C SER A 5 38.05 -13.82 31.85
N ASN A 6 39.33 -14.12 32.08
CA ASN A 6 39.82 -14.92 33.21
C ASN A 6 40.83 -14.13 34.07
N GLY A 7 40.84 -12.79 33.97
CA GLY A 7 41.84 -11.96 34.65
C GLY A 7 41.26 -11.09 35.75
N TYR A 8 41.77 -11.26 36.98
CA TYR A 8 41.50 -10.36 38.10
C TYR A 8 42.31 -9.08 37.93
N LYS A 9 41.73 -7.94 38.31
CA LYS A 9 42.36 -6.62 38.23
C LYS A 9 42.65 -6.08 39.62
N CYS A 10 43.94 -6.00 39.96
CA CYS A 10 44.37 -5.42 41.24
C CYS A 10 43.84 -4.00 41.45
N LYS A 11 43.46 -3.66 42.69
CA LYS A 11 43.12 -2.32 43.16
C LYS A 11 44.32 -1.38 42.95
N ASP A 12 44.00 -0.13 42.59
CA ASP A 12 44.92 1.02 42.45
C ASP A 12 46.17 0.88 41.55
N VAL A 13 46.40 -0.27 40.90
CA VAL A 13 47.47 -0.48 39.91
C VAL A 13 46.94 -1.01 38.57
N LEU A 14 47.72 -0.81 37.50
CA LEU A 14 47.42 -1.32 36.16
C LEU A 14 47.97 -2.74 35.96
N LYS A 15 47.70 -3.64 36.92
CA LYS A 15 48.09 -5.06 36.87
C LYS A 15 46.84 -5.93 36.67
N CYS A 16 46.99 -6.97 35.86
CA CYS A 16 46.10 -8.12 35.82
C CYS A 16 46.85 -9.35 36.34
N ILE A 17 46.16 -10.21 37.08
CA ILE A 17 46.58 -11.58 37.42
C ILE A 17 45.53 -12.56 36.87
N ASP A 18 45.82 -13.86 36.89
CA ASP A 18 44.82 -14.87 36.53
C ASP A 18 43.85 -15.08 37.70
N ASN A 19 42.56 -15.31 37.45
CA ASN A 19 41.57 -15.59 38.50
C ASN A 19 41.93 -16.81 39.36
N THR A 20 42.74 -17.75 38.86
CA THR A 20 43.26 -18.88 39.64
C THR A 20 44.31 -18.49 40.69
N LYS A 21 44.66 -17.20 40.78
CA LYS A 21 45.62 -16.60 41.73
C LYS A 21 44.96 -15.60 42.67
N THR A 22 43.67 -15.75 42.95
CA THR A 22 42.96 -15.02 44.00
C THR A 22 42.47 -16.01 45.04
N CYS A 23 42.61 -15.69 46.32
CA CYS A 23 42.35 -16.59 47.45
C CYS A 23 43.22 -17.87 47.48
N ASP A 24 44.41 -17.80 46.87
CA ASP A 24 45.41 -18.88 46.88
C ASP A 24 46.40 -18.76 48.06
N LYS A 25 46.27 -17.69 48.87
CA LYS A 25 47.09 -17.30 50.04
C LYS A 25 48.46 -16.71 49.70
N ASN A 26 48.69 -16.33 48.45
CA ASN A 26 49.85 -15.54 48.03
C ASN A 26 49.43 -14.11 47.67
N LEU A 27 50.30 -13.15 47.97
CA LEU A 27 50.09 -11.75 47.61
C LEU A 27 50.57 -11.50 46.18
N ASP A 28 49.72 -11.84 45.20
CA ASP A 28 50.00 -11.63 43.79
C ASP A 28 49.70 -10.17 43.37
N CYS A 29 48.72 -9.50 43.98
CA CYS A 29 48.47 -8.08 43.81
C CYS A 29 49.29 -7.22 44.80
N PRO A 30 49.87 -6.07 44.37
CA PRO A 30 50.73 -5.24 45.24
C PRO A 30 50.05 -4.64 46.48
N ALA A 31 48.71 -4.64 46.54
CA ALA A 31 47.94 -4.16 47.69
C ALA A 31 47.33 -5.30 48.54
N GLY A 32 47.51 -6.58 48.14
CA GLY A 32 46.91 -7.74 48.81
C GLY A 32 45.39 -7.87 48.66
N ASP A 33 44.82 -7.14 47.71
CA ASP A 33 43.38 -7.06 47.46
C ASP A 33 42.77 -8.31 46.80
N ASP A 34 43.63 -9.18 46.29
CA ASP A 34 43.39 -10.55 45.84
C ASP A 34 43.16 -11.55 46.99
N GLU A 35 43.57 -11.20 48.21
CA GLU A 35 43.44 -12.03 49.42
C GLU A 35 42.57 -11.38 50.52
N GLU A 36 42.27 -10.07 50.44
CA GLU A 36 41.62 -9.27 51.49
C GLU A 36 40.16 -9.68 51.80
N SER A 37 39.40 -10.14 50.79
CA SER A 37 37.95 -10.39 50.89
C SER A 37 37.57 -11.87 50.69
N CYS A 38 38.52 -12.78 50.87
CA CYS A 38 38.35 -14.19 50.53
C CYS A 38 37.38 -14.95 51.44
N LEU A 39 36.54 -15.79 50.82
CA LEU A 39 35.59 -16.70 51.50
C LEU A 39 34.53 -15.98 52.37
N ILE A 40 34.22 -14.72 52.08
CA ILE A 40 33.16 -13.95 52.73
C ILE A 40 31.88 -14.06 51.89
N ASN A 41 30.93 -14.90 52.28
CA ASN A 41 29.66 -15.04 51.57
C ASN A 41 28.77 -13.80 51.78
N GLU A 42 28.90 -12.79 50.92
CA GLU A 42 28.13 -11.55 51.03
C GLU A 42 26.63 -11.75 50.74
N CYS A 43 26.26 -12.88 50.10
CA CYS A 43 24.87 -13.24 49.84
C CYS A 43 24.12 -13.72 51.10
N GLU A 44 24.81 -14.14 52.17
CA GLU A 44 24.17 -14.46 53.46
C GLU A 44 23.60 -13.22 54.17
N LYS A 45 24.16 -12.03 53.90
CA LYS A 45 23.70 -10.78 54.50
C LYS A 45 22.76 -10.03 53.56
N ASP A 46 21.48 -10.00 53.91
CA ASP A 46 20.42 -9.29 53.16
C ASP A 46 20.40 -9.63 51.66
N GLY A 47 20.82 -10.85 51.28
CA GLY A 47 20.94 -11.27 49.89
C GLY A 47 21.95 -10.45 49.07
N GLY A 48 23.03 -9.95 49.69
CA GLY A 48 23.95 -9.00 49.07
C GLY A 48 23.33 -7.63 48.76
N ASN A 49 22.12 -7.36 49.27
CA ASN A 49 21.23 -6.29 48.80
C ASN A 49 20.92 -6.36 47.29
N CYS A 50 20.87 -7.58 46.73
CA CYS A 50 20.44 -7.84 45.35
C CYS A 50 18.90 -7.95 45.30
N SER A 51 18.24 -7.34 44.31
CA SER A 51 16.76 -7.45 44.21
C SER A 51 16.23 -8.85 43.89
N HIS A 52 17.06 -9.77 43.39
CA HIS A 52 16.56 -11.05 42.87
C HIS A 52 17.43 -12.28 43.15
N ILE A 53 18.66 -12.31 42.64
CA ILE A 53 19.58 -13.42 42.81
C ILE A 53 20.94 -12.81 43.15
N CYS A 54 21.59 -13.35 44.18
CA CYS A 54 22.96 -13.03 44.54
C CYS A 54 23.82 -14.25 44.22
N HIS A 55 24.97 -14.05 43.57
CA HIS A 55 25.95 -15.08 43.25
C HIS A 55 27.23 -14.77 44.01
N ASP A 56 27.54 -15.66 44.96
CA ASP A 56 28.77 -15.64 45.72
C ASP A 56 29.96 -16.06 44.83
N THR A 57 31.13 -15.48 45.04
CA THR A 57 32.38 -15.80 44.32
C THR A 57 33.56 -15.67 45.28
N GLU A 58 34.70 -16.28 44.95
CA GLU A 58 35.79 -16.51 45.91
C GLU A 58 36.34 -15.22 46.56
N THR A 59 36.27 -14.07 45.87
CA THR A 59 36.72 -12.74 46.34
C THR A 59 35.62 -11.68 46.53
N SER A 60 34.38 -11.95 46.12
CA SER A 60 33.27 -10.95 46.08
C SER A 60 31.95 -11.59 45.63
N TYR A 61 30.95 -10.79 45.26
CA TYR A 61 29.65 -11.25 44.78
C TYR A 61 29.16 -10.42 43.59
N TYR A 62 28.20 -10.96 42.84
CA TYR A 62 27.44 -10.19 41.87
C TYR A 62 25.95 -10.53 41.88
N CYS A 63 25.10 -9.54 41.58
CA CYS A 63 23.67 -9.77 41.45
C CYS A 63 23.30 -10.23 40.04
N SER A 64 22.25 -11.05 39.91
CA SER A 64 21.58 -11.29 38.62
C SER A 64 20.06 -11.24 38.76
N CYS A 65 19.38 -11.13 37.62
CA CYS A 65 17.95 -10.99 37.53
C CYS A 65 17.26 -12.28 37.07
N LYS A 66 16.06 -12.53 37.60
CA LYS A 66 15.15 -13.57 37.10
C LYS A 66 14.77 -13.29 35.64
N HIS A 67 14.34 -14.33 34.92
CA HIS A 67 13.80 -14.18 33.56
C HIS A 67 12.66 -13.15 33.54
N GLY A 68 12.63 -12.29 32.51
CA GLY A 68 11.69 -11.17 32.40
C GLY A 68 12.17 -9.85 33.01
N PHE A 69 13.35 -9.82 33.66
CA PHE A 69 13.91 -8.63 34.28
C PHE A 69 15.31 -8.30 33.74
N LYS A 70 15.64 -7.00 33.70
CA LYS A 70 16.96 -6.47 33.32
C LYS A 70 17.64 -5.79 34.51
N MET A 71 18.96 -5.88 34.56
CA MET A 71 19.76 -5.20 35.58
C MET A 71 19.79 -3.68 35.32
N MET A 72 19.78 -2.89 36.39
CA MET A 72 19.93 -1.43 36.37
C MET A 72 21.40 -1.01 36.56
N ASN A 73 21.69 0.28 36.39
CA ASN A 73 23.05 0.83 36.44
C ASN A 73 23.75 0.73 37.81
N ASP A 74 23.04 0.32 38.87
CA ASP A 74 23.59 0.07 40.20
C ASP A 74 24.14 -1.36 40.37
N SER A 75 23.99 -2.21 39.34
CA SER A 75 24.33 -3.64 39.36
C SER A 75 23.63 -4.45 40.46
N LYS A 76 22.52 -3.95 41.02
CA LYS A 76 21.76 -4.60 42.10
C LYS A 76 20.25 -4.64 41.87
N THR A 77 19.70 -3.57 41.31
CA THR A 77 18.26 -3.43 41.10
C THR A 77 17.85 -4.11 39.79
N CYS A 78 16.89 -5.04 39.89
CA CYS A 78 16.28 -5.67 38.73
C CYS A 78 14.98 -4.97 38.36
N LYS A 79 14.91 -4.38 37.17
CA LYS A 79 13.69 -3.77 36.63
C LYS A 79 13.02 -4.70 35.62
N ASP A 80 11.70 -4.76 35.68
CA ASP A 80 10.86 -5.48 34.73
C ASP A 80 11.14 -5.07 33.26
N ILE A 81 11.11 -6.05 32.35
CA ILE A 81 11.22 -5.83 30.90
C ILE A 81 9.80 -5.72 30.36
N ASN A 82 9.36 -4.51 30.05
CA ASN A 82 8.09 -4.31 29.35
C ASN A 82 8.17 -4.89 27.92
N GLU A 83 7.64 -6.10 27.75
CA GLU A 83 7.72 -6.82 26.48
C GLU A 83 6.73 -6.29 25.44
N CYS A 84 5.74 -5.48 25.85
CA CYS A 84 4.83 -4.79 24.94
C CYS A 84 5.49 -3.63 24.19
N ASP A 85 6.65 -3.14 24.65
CA ASP A 85 7.50 -2.23 23.87
C ASP A 85 8.17 -2.94 22.66
N THR A 86 8.13 -4.27 22.62
CA THR A 86 8.66 -5.06 21.49
C THR A 86 7.59 -5.23 20.41
N ILE A 87 7.83 -4.59 19.25
CA ILE A 87 6.96 -4.69 18.06
C ILE A 87 6.74 -6.17 17.66
N GLY A 88 5.47 -6.56 17.50
CA GLY A 88 5.09 -7.91 17.08
C GLY A 88 5.18 -8.98 18.17
N LYS A 89 5.39 -8.62 19.45
CA LYS A 89 5.31 -9.55 20.59
C LYS A 89 3.93 -10.23 20.68
N CYS A 90 2.87 -9.47 20.39
CA CYS A 90 1.50 -9.90 20.20
C CYS A 90 0.98 -9.38 18.85
N SER A 91 0.03 -10.07 18.21
CA SER A 91 -0.61 -9.59 16.97
C SER A 91 -1.56 -8.40 17.15
N GLN A 92 -2.13 -8.29 18.36
CA GLN A 92 -3.15 -7.30 18.71
C GLN A 92 -2.85 -6.71 20.10
N VAL A 93 -3.65 -7.03 21.12
CA VAL A 93 -3.50 -6.43 22.46
C VAL A 93 -2.39 -7.14 23.24
N CYS A 94 -1.48 -6.35 23.80
CA CYS A 94 -0.45 -6.80 24.73
C CYS A 94 -0.71 -6.19 26.11
N THR A 95 -0.56 -6.97 27.16
CA THR A 95 -0.62 -6.53 28.56
C THR A 95 0.64 -6.98 29.26
N ASN A 96 1.44 -6.02 29.75
CA ASN A 96 2.63 -6.32 30.51
C ASN A 96 2.28 -6.78 31.93
N THR A 97 3.10 -7.65 32.50
CA THR A 97 2.94 -8.23 33.84
C THR A 97 4.32 -8.40 34.48
N GLU A 98 4.41 -8.51 35.79
CA GLU A 98 5.71 -8.61 36.45
C GLU A 98 6.47 -9.89 36.04
N GLY A 99 7.57 -9.72 35.31
CA GLY A 99 8.39 -10.79 34.74
C GLY A 99 7.84 -11.45 33.46
N SER A 100 6.74 -10.95 32.88
CA SER A 100 6.13 -11.57 31.70
C SER A 100 5.11 -10.69 30.96
N TYR A 101 4.42 -11.24 29.96
CA TYR A 101 3.41 -10.54 29.18
C TYR A 101 2.26 -11.49 28.81
N LYS A 102 1.07 -10.93 28.62
CA LYS A 102 -0.11 -11.65 28.14
C LYS A 102 -0.64 -10.99 26.87
N CYS A 103 -0.77 -11.78 25.80
CA CYS A 103 -1.47 -11.35 24.60
C CYS A 103 -2.98 -11.60 24.73
N SER A 104 -3.77 -10.76 24.07
CA SER A 104 -5.21 -10.93 23.89
C SER A 104 -5.67 -10.33 22.56
N CYS A 105 -6.89 -10.64 22.15
CA CYS A 105 -7.41 -10.32 20.82
C CYS A 105 -8.64 -9.42 20.89
N LYS A 106 -8.84 -8.62 19.84
CA LYS A 106 -10.04 -7.80 19.62
C LYS A 106 -11.24 -8.68 19.23
N SER A 107 -12.44 -8.10 19.28
CA SER A 107 -13.68 -8.81 18.96
C SER A 107 -13.63 -9.51 17.59
N GLY A 108 -14.14 -10.75 17.53
CA GLY A 108 -14.15 -11.58 16.33
C GLY A 108 -12.82 -12.30 16.00
N TYR A 109 -11.78 -12.11 16.82
CA TYR A 109 -10.54 -12.89 16.79
C TYR A 109 -10.40 -13.76 18.05
N VAL A 110 -9.74 -14.90 17.90
CA VAL A 110 -9.32 -15.79 19.01
C VAL A 110 -7.80 -15.87 19.08
N LEU A 111 -7.26 -16.03 20.29
CA LEU A 111 -5.82 -16.24 20.49
C LEU A 111 -5.46 -17.67 20.06
N SER A 112 -4.50 -17.79 19.15
CA SER A 112 -4.04 -19.09 18.65
C SER A 112 -3.20 -19.84 19.70
N PRO A 113 -2.99 -21.16 19.56
CA PRO A 113 -2.25 -21.98 20.54
C PRO A 113 -0.81 -21.54 20.84
N ASN A 114 -0.22 -20.65 20.03
CA ASN A 114 1.11 -20.10 20.30
C ASN A 114 1.12 -18.95 21.33
N GLY A 115 -0.04 -18.55 21.86
CA GLY A 115 -0.16 -17.52 22.89
C GLY A 115 0.12 -16.08 22.43
N ARG A 116 0.33 -15.84 21.12
CA ARG A 116 0.68 -14.52 20.57
C ARG A 116 -0.19 -14.05 19.42
N ASN A 117 -0.54 -14.97 18.52
CA ASN A 117 -1.20 -14.61 17.26
C ASN A 117 -2.72 -14.64 17.38
N CYS A 118 -3.39 -13.65 16.79
CA CYS A 118 -4.84 -13.52 16.79
C CYS A 118 -5.41 -13.91 15.42
N ILE A 119 -6.19 -15.00 15.39
CA ILE A 119 -6.79 -15.55 14.16
C ILE A 119 -8.31 -15.32 14.15
N PRO A 120 -8.98 -15.20 12.98
CA PRO A 120 -10.43 -15.05 12.93
C PRO A 120 -11.15 -16.22 13.63
N THR A 121 -12.18 -15.92 14.44
CA THR A 121 -12.99 -16.96 15.11
C THR A 121 -13.63 -17.93 14.09
N SER A 122 -14.02 -17.40 12.93
CA SER A 122 -14.63 -18.15 11.83
C SER A 122 -13.60 -18.91 10.99
N GLY A 123 -12.83 -19.82 11.61
CA GLY A 123 -11.63 -20.48 11.06
C GLY A 123 -11.80 -21.31 9.76
N LYS A 124 -12.99 -21.33 9.15
CA LYS A 124 -13.26 -21.96 7.83
C LYS A 124 -13.10 -21.01 6.63
N LYS A 125 -13.24 -19.68 6.79
CA LYS A 125 -13.18 -18.72 5.67
C LYS A 125 -12.01 -17.76 5.86
N LYS A 126 -11.04 -17.85 4.94
CA LYS A 126 -9.89 -16.94 4.82
C LYS A 126 -10.28 -15.64 4.13
N GLU A 127 -9.44 -14.63 4.30
CA GLU A 127 -9.47 -13.39 3.54
C GLU A 127 -9.28 -13.62 2.03
N LYS A 128 -9.91 -12.78 1.22
CA LYS A 128 -9.66 -12.70 -0.23
C LYS A 128 -9.25 -11.29 -0.62
N LEU A 129 -8.29 -11.22 -1.55
CA LEU A 129 -7.82 -9.95 -2.11
C LEU A 129 -8.63 -9.66 -3.37
N LEU A 130 -9.31 -8.52 -3.41
CA LEU A 130 -9.91 -7.97 -4.64
C LEU A 130 -8.95 -6.96 -5.22
N ILE A 131 -8.56 -7.12 -6.49
CA ILE A 131 -7.51 -6.30 -7.12
C ILE A 131 -7.97 -5.81 -8.48
N ALA A 132 -7.85 -4.50 -8.70
CA ALA A 132 -7.98 -3.88 -10.01
C ALA A 132 -6.70 -4.14 -10.82
N VAL A 133 -6.81 -4.75 -12.00
CA VAL A 133 -5.63 -5.09 -12.85
C VAL A 133 -5.61 -4.34 -14.19
N GLY A 134 -6.33 -3.21 -14.27
CA GLY A 134 -6.48 -2.38 -15.46
C GLY A 134 -7.67 -2.80 -16.32
N LEU A 135 -7.64 -3.99 -16.93
CA LEU A 135 -8.69 -4.44 -17.86
C LEU A 135 -9.83 -5.26 -17.20
N ASP A 136 -9.62 -5.74 -15.98
CA ASP A 136 -10.64 -6.44 -15.20
C ASP A 136 -10.40 -6.26 -13.69
N VAL A 137 -11.29 -6.82 -12.87
CA VAL A 137 -11.11 -6.95 -11.41
C VAL A 137 -11.08 -8.43 -11.06
N ARG A 138 -10.11 -8.85 -10.23
CA ARG A 138 -9.88 -10.25 -9.84
C ARG A 138 -10.02 -10.45 -8.34
N SER A 139 -10.54 -11.60 -7.93
CA SER A 139 -10.41 -12.12 -6.58
C SER A 139 -9.26 -13.13 -6.52
N ILE A 140 -8.46 -13.06 -5.46
CA ILE A 140 -7.31 -13.95 -5.20
C ILE A 140 -7.46 -14.50 -3.78
N GLU A 141 -7.32 -15.81 -3.60
CA GLU A 141 -7.31 -16.44 -2.27
C GLU A 141 -6.05 -16.04 -1.50
N HIS A 142 -6.11 -16.03 -0.16
CA HIS A 142 -5.04 -15.51 0.73
C HIS A 142 -3.59 -15.97 0.47
N ASP A 143 -3.41 -17.15 -0.13
CA ASP A 143 -2.16 -17.85 -0.38
C ASP A 143 -1.76 -17.84 -1.88
N GLY A 144 -2.50 -17.12 -2.73
CA GLY A 144 -2.31 -17.10 -4.17
C GLY A 144 -2.69 -18.40 -4.88
N SER A 145 -3.29 -19.38 -4.20
CA SER A 145 -3.61 -20.70 -4.77
C SER A 145 -4.57 -20.66 -5.95
N ARG A 146 -5.49 -19.68 -5.96
CA ARG A 146 -6.49 -19.47 -7.02
C ARG A 146 -6.75 -17.98 -7.21
N MET A 147 -6.93 -17.61 -8.48
CA MET A 147 -7.33 -16.28 -8.93
C MET A 147 -8.55 -16.44 -9.85
N LYS A 148 -9.61 -15.63 -9.67
CA LYS A 148 -10.83 -15.64 -10.49
C LYS A 148 -11.19 -14.22 -10.91
N CYS A 149 -11.54 -14.02 -12.18
CA CYS A 149 -12.07 -12.75 -12.64
C CYS A 149 -13.48 -12.53 -12.06
N VAL A 150 -13.73 -11.39 -11.40
CA VAL A 150 -15.03 -11.04 -10.80
C VAL A 150 -15.79 -9.95 -11.55
N VAL A 151 -15.10 -9.07 -12.30
CA VAL A 151 -15.74 -8.06 -13.17
C VAL A 151 -14.98 -7.96 -14.50
N LYS A 152 -15.66 -8.24 -15.63
CA LYS A 152 -15.05 -8.25 -16.99
C LYS A 152 -15.82 -7.51 -18.10
N LYS A 153 -16.90 -6.79 -17.78
CA LYS A 153 -17.73 -6.09 -18.78
C LYS A 153 -17.57 -4.58 -18.68
N ASN A 154 -17.55 -3.91 -19.84
CA ASN A 154 -17.51 -2.45 -19.99
C ASN A 154 -16.37 -1.74 -19.24
N ILE A 155 -15.21 -2.39 -19.12
CA ILE A 155 -13.99 -1.82 -18.51
C ILE A 155 -13.03 -1.34 -19.61
N LYS A 156 -12.25 -0.30 -19.28
CA LYS A 156 -11.11 0.21 -20.04
C LYS A 156 -9.86 0.41 -19.18
N ASN A 157 -10.00 0.87 -17.95
CA ASN A 157 -8.90 1.17 -17.03
C ASN A 157 -9.37 1.26 -15.56
N VAL A 158 -9.67 0.13 -14.92
CA VAL A 158 -9.92 0.14 -13.46
C VAL A 158 -8.64 0.52 -12.73
N VAL A 159 -8.75 1.45 -11.79
CA VAL A 159 -7.64 1.90 -10.92
C VAL A 159 -7.82 1.47 -9.46
N ALA A 160 -9.05 1.46 -8.96
CA ALA A 160 -9.36 1.22 -7.56
C ALA A 160 -10.62 0.37 -7.38
N VAL A 161 -10.70 -0.31 -6.24
CA VAL A 161 -11.73 -1.29 -5.89
C VAL A 161 -11.97 -1.28 -4.38
N ALA A 162 -13.23 -1.38 -3.96
CA ALA A 162 -13.59 -1.62 -2.56
C ALA A 162 -14.78 -2.58 -2.48
N VAL A 163 -15.01 -3.18 -1.30
CA VAL A 163 -16.08 -4.15 -1.09
C VAL A 163 -16.75 -3.97 0.26
N HIS A 164 -18.08 -3.92 0.29
CA HIS A 164 -18.86 -3.93 1.52
C HIS A 164 -19.23 -5.38 1.88
N HIS A 165 -18.45 -6.01 2.76
CA HIS A 165 -18.50 -7.45 3.02
C HIS A 165 -19.89 -7.91 3.48
N LYS A 166 -20.53 -7.22 4.44
CA LYS A 166 -21.85 -7.60 4.98
C LYS A 166 -22.98 -7.60 3.94
N LYS A 167 -22.82 -6.91 2.80
CA LYS A 167 -23.78 -6.92 1.68
C LYS A 167 -23.24 -7.58 0.40
N ASN A 168 -22.00 -8.06 0.43
CA ASN A 168 -21.25 -8.54 -0.74
C ASN A 168 -21.29 -7.57 -1.95
N ILE A 169 -21.37 -6.25 -1.73
CA ILE A 169 -21.33 -5.26 -2.81
C ILE A 169 -19.88 -4.91 -3.12
N ILE A 170 -19.46 -5.02 -4.38
CA ILE A 170 -18.18 -4.50 -4.87
C ILE A 170 -18.39 -3.16 -5.59
N PHE A 171 -17.48 -2.21 -5.39
CA PHE A 171 -17.36 -0.95 -6.10
C PHE A 171 -16.05 -0.91 -6.88
N TRP A 172 -16.05 -0.37 -8.09
CA TRP A 172 -14.81 -0.15 -8.87
C TRP A 172 -14.85 1.15 -9.67
N ALA A 173 -13.71 1.82 -9.77
CA ALA A 173 -13.54 3.08 -10.50
C ALA A 173 -12.75 2.88 -11.80
N ASP A 174 -13.34 3.22 -12.94
CA ASP A 174 -12.66 3.25 -14.24
C ASP A 174 -12.18 4.67 -14.56
N ALA A 175 -10.86 4.86 -14.57
CA ALA A 175 -10.23 6.15 -14.74
C ALA A 175 -10.12 6.63 -16.20
N TYR A 176 -10.50 5.78 -17.17
CA TYR A 176 -10.59 6.16 -18.59
C TYR A 176 -12.03 6.53 -18.97
N ILE A 177 -13.02 5.79 -18.46
CA ILE A 177 -14.45 6.09 -18.68
C ILE A 177 -14.89 7.28 -17.79
N GLY A 178 -14.26 7.45 -16.62
CA GLY A 178 -14.64 8.49 -15.66
C GLY A 178 -15.87 8.10 -14.84
N GLU A 179 -16.07 6.81 -14.60
CA GLU A 179 -17.27 6.27 -13.95
C GLU A 179 -16.92 5.32 -12.79
N ILE A 180 -17.72 5.37 -11.73
CA ILE A 180 -17.70 4.40 -10.63
C ILE A 180 -18.96 3.55 -10.75
N PHE A 181 -18.75 2.23 -10.69
CA PHE A 181 -19.80 1.22 -10.79
C PHE A 181 -19.88 0.41 -9.49
N SER A 182 -21.01 -0.29 -9.31
CA SER A 182 -21.14 -1.32 -8.29
C SER A 182 -21.84 -2.58 -8.82
N SER A 183 -21.63 -3.71 -8.15
CA SER A 183 -22.30 -4.99 -8.39
C SER A 183 -22.43 -5.76 -7.07
N ILE A 184 -23.38 -6.67 -6.97
CA ILE A 184 -23.30 -7.74 -5.96
C ILE A 184 -22.27 -8.76 -6.47
N LEU A 185 -21.38 -9.23 -5.59
CA LEU A 185 -20.41 -10.29 -5.88
C LEU A 185 -21.14 -11.63 -6.11
N GLY A 186 -20.63 -12.43 -7.04
CA GLY A 186 -21.27 -13.69 -7.46
C GLY A 186 -22.33 -13.50 -8.55
N HIS A 187 -23.13 -12.43 -8.49
CA HIS A 187 -24.20 -12.16 -9.46
C HIS A 187 -23.63 -11.71 -10.83
N LYS A 188 -23.48 -12.67 -11.76
CA LYS A 188 -23.08 -12.40 -13.15
C LYS A 188 -24.08 -11.42 -13.81
N ASN A 189 -23.57 -10.31 -14.35
CA ASN A 189 -24.25 -9.31 -15.21
C ASN A 189 -25.07 -8.16 -14.58
N ILE A 190 -25.12 -7.96 -13.25
CA ILE A 190 -25.88 -6.85 -12.64
C ILE A 190 -24.96 -5.73 -12.13
N SER A 191 -24.45 -4.90 -13.05
CA SER A 191 -23.63 -3.73 -12.74
C SER A 191 -24.42 -2.42 -12.80
N ALA A 192 -24.52 -1.69 -11.70
CA ALA A 192 -25.09 -0.34 -11.64
C ALA A 192 -23.99 0.72 -11.83
N LYS A 193 -24.29 1.78 -12.57
CA LYS A 193 -23.47 3.01 -12.63
C LYS A 193 -23.87 3.92 -11.46
N ILE A 194 -22.91 4.30 -10.64
CA ILE A 194 -23.13 5.01 -9.37
C ILE A 194 -22.67 6.47 -9.45
N VAL A 195 -21.50 6.72 -10.05
CA VAL A 195 -20.95 8.07 -10.24
C VAL A 195 -20.45 8.23 -11.67
N GLN A 196 -20.64 9.42 -12.25
CA GLN A 196 -19.86 9.91 -13.37
C GLN A 196 -19.13 11.19 -12.94
N VAL A 197 -17.84 11.31 -13.26
CA VAL A 197 -17.03 12.49 -12.94
C VAL A 197 -17.12 13.53 -14.07
N ALA A 198 -16.71 14.77 -13.79
CA ALA A 198 -16.70 15.83 -14.78
C ALA A 198 -15.66 15.55 -15.89
N THR A 199 -15.95 15.99 -17.12
CA THR A 199 -15.05 15.84 -18.26
C THR A 199 -13.68 16.43 -17.97
N GLY A 200 -12.62 15.63 -18.12
CA GLY A 200 -11.24 16.02 -17.82
C GLY A 200 -10.77 15.72 -16.39
N SER A 201 -11.68 15.32 -15.49
CA SER A 201 -11.33 14.71 -14.20
C SER A 201 -10.97 13.24 -14.39
N SER A 202 -9.87 12.80 -13.77
CA SER A 202 -9.52 11.37 -13.70
C SER A 202 -9.75 10.84 -12.30
N LEU A 203 -10.36 9.65 -12.20
CA LEU A 203 -10.48 8.91 -10.95
C LEU A 203 -9.10 8.36 -10.55
N LYS A 204 -8.76 8.48 -9.26
CA LYS A 204 -7.51 7.94 -8.69
C LYS A 204 -7.79 6.73 -7.81
N ASP A 205 -8.65 6.93 -6.80
CA ASP A 205 -8.87 5.98 -5.72
C ASP A 205 -10.30 6.09 -5.12
N LEU A 206 -10.74 5.06 -4.39
CA LEU A 206 -12.05 5.02 -3.73
C LEU A 206 -12.01 4.21 -2.42
N ALA A 207 -12.75 4.68 -1.41
CA ALA A 207 -12.89 4.02 -0.11
C ALA A 207 -14.37 4.01 0.32
N ILE A 208 -14.74 3.15 1.28
CA ILE A 208 -16.12 3.06 1.76
C ILE A 208 -16.21 3.16 3.28
N ASP A 209 -17.21 3.89 3.75
CA ASP A 209 -17.72 3.79 5.11
C ASP A 209 -18.77 2.67 5.15
N TRP A 210 -18.46 1.58 5.84
CA TRP A 210 -19.35 0.42 6.04
C TRP A 210 -20.29 0.55 7.25
N ILE A 211 -20.20 1.66 8.00
CA ILE A 211 -20.99 1.97 9.18
C ILE A 211 -22.14 2.92 8.82
N THR A 212 -21.89 3.89 7.93
CA THR A 212 -22.91 4.84 7.42
C THR A 212 -23.27 4.65 5.95
N GLU A 213 -22.69 3.65 5.28
CA GLU A 213 -22.95 3.26 3.88
C GLU A 213 -22.65 4.36 2.84
N LYS A 214 -21.52 5.05 3.05
CA LYS A 214 -21.06 6.16 2.21
C LYS A 214 -19.87 5.75 1.34
N LEU A 215 -19.93 6.12 0.06
CA LEU A 215 -18.84 5.98 -0.90
C LEU A 215 -18.00 7.25 -0.91
N TYR A 216 -16.70 7.14 -0.62
CA TYR A 216 -15.72 8.22 -0.77
C TYR A 216 -14.88 7.95 -2.02
N TRP A 217 -14.55 8.99 -2.80
CA TRP A 217 -13.67 8.83 -3.95
C TRP A 217 -12.84 10.06 -4.26
N LEU A 218 -11.69 9.82 -4.88
CA LEU A 218 -10.71 10.83 -5.24
C LEU A 218 -10.69 11.06 -6.75
N THR A 219 -10.84 12.33 -7.15
CA THR A 219 -10.66 12.80 -8.52
C THR A 219 -9.52 13.81 -8.60
N THR A 220 -8.69 13.76 -9.64
CA THR A 220 -7.71 14.81 -9.96
C THR A 220 -8.00 15.41 -11.33
N THR A 221 -7.99 16.74 -11.41
CA THR A 221 -8.18 17.54 -12.63
C THR A 221 -7.09 18.61 -12.68
N SER A 222 -6.16 18.56 -13.65
CA SER A 222 -5.14 19.60 -13.86
C SER A 222 -4.38 20.07 -12.61
N GLN A 223 -3.91 19.12 -11.78
CA GLN A 223 -3.24 19.34 -10.48
C GLN A 223 -4.13 19.90 -9.36
N VAL A 224 -5.45 19.84 -9.50
CA VAL A 224 -6.41 19.99 -8.40
C VAL A 224 -6.96 18.61 -8.05
N SER A 225 -6.75 18.16 -6.82
CA SER A 225 -7.36 16.96 -6.27
C SER A 225 -8.58 17.32 -5.42
N THR A 226 -9.67 16.57 -5.61
CA THR A 226 -10.91 16.70 -4.86
C THR A 226 -11.37 15.33 -4.37
N ILE A 227 -11.64 15.24 -3.07
CA ILE A 227 -12.28 14.10 -2.41
C ILE A 227 -13.78 14.40 -2.31
N HIS A 228 -14.61 13.44 -2.70
CA HIS A 228 -16.08 13.51 -2.68
C HIS A 228 -16.64 12.41 -1.76
N VAL A 229 -17.87 12.60 -1.29
CA VAL A 229 -18.69 11.60 -0.60
C VAL A 229 -20.09 11.53 -1.24
N ALA A 230 -20.71 10.36 -1.24
CA ALA A 230 -22.11 10.13 -1.59
C ALA A 230 -22.66 8.91 -0.83
N GLU A 231 -23.97 8.68 -0.92
CA GLU A 231 -24.55 7.36 -0.61
C GLU A 231 -23.98 6.28 -1.55
N PHE A 232 -24.02 5.01 -1.14
CA PHE A 232 -23.68 3.87 -2.02
C PHE A 232 -24.46 3.80 -3.35
N ASN A 233 -25.59 4.49 -3.49
CA ASN A 233 -26.36 4.60 -4.73
C ASN A 233 -26.03 5.86 -5.57
N GLY A 234 -25.04 6.66 -5.16
CA GLY A 234 -24.60 7.89 -5.85
C GLY A 234 -25.42 9.14 -5.52
N SER A 235 -26.51 9.01 -4.75
CA SER A 235 -27.29 10.16 -4.29
C SER A 235 -26.59 10.95 -3.19
N ASN A 236 -27.10 12.14 -2.90
CA ASN A 236 -26.59 13.08 -1.89
C ASN A 236 -25.10 13.47 -2.04
N LYS A 237 -24.54 13.42 -3.25
CA LYS A 237 -23.13 13.79 -3.51
C LYS A 237 -22.74 15.13 -2.88
N LYS A 238 -21.59 15.16 -2.21
CA LYS A 238 -20.91 16.33 -1.66
C LYS A 238 -19.39 16.29 -1.89
N THR A 239 -18.78 17.41 -2.24
CA THR A 239 -17.33 17.66 -2.16
C THR A 239 -16.90 17.81 -0.70
N VAL A 240 -15.99 16.93 -0.25
CA VAL A 240 -15.46 16.88 1.12
C VAL A 240 -14.25 17.79 1.27
N TYR A 241 -13.29 17.69 0.35
CA TYR A 241 -12.03 18.43 0.41
C TYR A 241 -11.51 18.70 -1.01
N THR A 242 -10.97 19.90 -1.26
CA THR A 242 -10.34 20.27 -2.54
C THR A 242 -9.03 21.00 -2.29
N VAL A 243 -7.98 20.61 -3.01
CA VAL A 243 -6.63 21.18 -2.87
C VAL A 243 -5.89 21.21 -4.20
N LYS A 244 -5.03 22.20 -4.42
CA LYS A 244 -4.14 22.30 -5.60
C LYS A 244 -2.85 21.48 -5.43
N GLU A 245 -3.03 20.22 -5.06
CA GLU A 245 -1.97 19.23 -4.84
C GLU A 245 -2.38 17.91 -5.51
N ASP A 246 -1.42 17.01 -5.79
CA ASP A 246 -1.69 15.72 -6.44
C ASP A 246 -1.78 14.62 -5.37
N ILE A 247 -3.01 14.39 -4.90
CA ILE A 247 -3.33 13.27 -4.00
C ILE A 247 -3.32 11.96 -4.81
N HIS A 248 -2.80 10.88 -4.22
CA HIS A 248 -2.74 9.56 -4.85
C HIS A 248 -3.86 8.63 -4.39
N SER A 249 -3.96 8.40 -3.08
CA SER A 249 -4.85 7.42 -2.46
C SER A 249 -5.57 8.01 -1.24
N ILE A 250 -6.68 7.40 -0.85
CA ILE A 250 -7.50 7.76 0.32
C ILE A 250 -7.83 6.52 1.17
N ALA A 251 -7.87 6.69 2.49
CA ALA A 251 -8.45 5.70 3.41
C ALA A 251 -9.40 6.39 4.39
N VAL A 252 -10.47 5.71 4.79
CA VAL A 252 -11.40 6.20 5.82
C VAL A 252 -11.31 5.34 7.08
N ASP A 253 -11.51 5.97 8.22
CA ASP A 253 -11.67 5.34 9.52
C ASP A 253 -13.05 5.71 10.11
N PRO A 254 -14.10 4.95 9.78
CA PRO A 254 -15.42 5.10 10.38
C PRO A 254 -15.48 4.84 11.88
N LEU A 255 -14.46 4.23 12.49
CA LEU A 255 -14.43 3.98 13.93
C LEU A 255 -13.87 5.18 14.71
N GLY A 256 -12.90 5.90 14.12
CA GLY A 256 -12.36 7.16 14.66
C GLY A 256 -13.02 8.43 14.13
N GLY A 257 -13.74 8.37 13.00
CA GLY A 257 -14.34 9.54 12.32
C GLY A 257 -13.36 10.32 11.44
N TYR A 258 -12.30 9.68 10.94
CA TYR A 258 -11.21 10.32 10.18
C TYR A 258 -11.12 9.88 8.71
N LEU A 259 -10.61 10.76 7.87
CA LEU A 259 -10.26 10.56 6.46
C LEU A 259 -8.77 10.85 6.28
N TYR A 260 -8.03 9.95 5.63
CA TYR A 260 -6.58 9.99 5.44
C TYR A 260 -6.23 10.02 3.96
N TRP A 261 -5.13 10.67 3.58
CA TRP A 261 -4.65 10.64 2.19
C TRP A 261 -3.15 10.90 2.01
N THR A 262 -2.60 10.32 0.94
CA THR A 262 -1.20 10.45 0.51
C THR A 262 -1.04 11.48 -0.60
N ASN A 263 0.05 12.26 -0.57
CA ASN A 263 0.22 13.41 -1.44
C ASN A 263 1.59 13.42 -2.14
N LEU A 264 1.58 13.32 -3.46
CA LEU A 264 2.77 13.07 -4.29
C LEU A 264 3.65 14.31 -4.45
N ASN A 265 3.05 15.47 -4.72
CA ASN A 265 3.80 16.69 -5.01
C ASN A 265 4.16 17.48 -3.73
N ALA A 266 3.28 17.49 -2.71
CA ALA A 266 3.59 18.07 -1.40
C ALA A 266 4.32 17.11 -0.44
N ARG A 267 4.52 15.84 -0.85
CA ARG A 267 5.31 14.81 -0.14
C ARG A 267 4.94 14.64 1.34
N LYS A 268 3.64 14.50 1.59
CA LYS A 268 3.07 14.42 2.93
C LYS A 268 1.95 13.40 3.00
N ILE A 269 1.61 13.01 4.23
CA ILE A 269 0.37 12.30 4.54
C ILE A 269 -0.44 13.20 5.47
N SER A 270 -1.69 13.40 5.10
CA SER A 270 -2.63 14.26 5.80
C SER A 270 -3.79 13.44 6.34
N ARG A 271 -4.48 13.98 7.35
CA ARG A 271 -5.82 13.53 7.72
C ARG A 271 -6.75 14.72 7.96
N ALA A 272 -8.05 14.44 7.97
CA ALA A 272 -9.12 15.35 8.37
C ALA A 272 -10.22 14.51 9.03
N TYR A 273 -11.26 15.15 9.55
CA TYR A 273 -12.51 14.46 9.87
C TYR A 273 -13.20 14.01 8.57
N MET A 274 -14.08 13.00 8.60
CA MET A 274 -14.73 12.51 7.36
C MET A 274 -15.72 13.53 6.73
N ASN A 275 -16.06 14.60 7.44
CA ASN A 275 -16.76 15.77 6.89
C ASN A 275 -15.86 16.71 6.06
N GLY A 276 -14.53 16.56 6.13
CA GLY A 276 -13.52 17.40 5.45
C GLY A 276 -12.87 18.50 6.31
N GLU A 277 -13.36 18.71 7.54
CA GLU A 277 -12.87 19.73 8.47
C GLU A 277 -11.65 19.25 9.29
N HIS A 278 -11.05 20.17 10.05
CA HIS A 278 -9.94 19.88 10.98
C HIS A 278 -8.74 19.17 10.33
N LYS A 279 -8.43 19.55 9.09
CA LYS A 279 -7.32 18.99 8.30
C LYS A 279 -5.95 19.29 8.93
N GLU A 280 -5.13 18.26 9.06
CA GLU A 280 -3.78 18.28 9.63
C GLU A 280 -2.79 17.48 8.76
N ASP A 281 -1.48 17.72 8.88
CA ASP A 281 -0.42 16.96 8.19
C ASP A 281 0.35 16.10 9.21
N ILE A 282 0.09 14.79 9.20
CA ILE A 282 0.61 13.83 10.19
C ILE A 282 2.01 13.29 9.84
N ILE A 283 2.37 13.25 8.55
CA ILE A 283 3.73 12.89 8.10
C ILE A 283 4.21 13.93 7.08
N THR A 284 5.31 14.63 7.38
CA THR A 284 5.84 15.74 6.56
C THR A 284 7.33 15.58 6.20
N THR A 285 7.97 14.52 6.66
CA THR A 285 9.42 14.26 6.51
C THR A 285 9.67 12.94 5.80
N SER A 286 10.84 12.78 5.18
CA SER A 286 11.30 11.50 4.62
C SER A 286 10.28 10.78 3.71
N LEU A 287 9.64 11.55 2.80
CA LEU A 287 8.75 11.07 1.74
C LEU A 287 9.20 11.68 0.40
N LEU A 288 9.01 10.95 -0.70
CA LEU A 288 9.38 11.34 -2.07
C LEU A 288 8.27 11.09 -3.11
N SER A 289 7.42 10.10 -2.86
CA SER A 289 6.31 9.66 -3.73
C SER A 289 5.38 8.69 -2.99
N PRO A 290 4.68 9.13 -1.92
CA PRO A 290 3.78 8.25 -1.17
C PRO A 290 2.59 7.82 -2.05
N THR A 291 2.37 6.52 -2.21
CA THR A 291 1.31 5.94 -3.07
C THR A 291 0.13 5.44 -2.23
N GLY A 292 -0.19 4.15 -2.19
CA GLY A 292 -1.32 3.64 -1.40
C GLY A 292 -1.14 3.79 0.12
N LEU A 293 -2.28 3.83 0.84
CA LEU A 293 -2.34 3.78 2.30
C LEU A 293 -3.47 2.86 2.79
N THR A 294 -3.32 2.31 3.99
CA THR A 294 -4.32 1.41 4.60
C THR A 294 -4.28 1.44 6.12
N ILE A 295 -5.32 0.92 6.78
CA ILE A 295 -5.52 1.03 8.23
C ILE A 295 -5.70 -0.35 8.87
N ASP A 296 -4.87 -0.66 9.86
CA ASP A 296 -4.93 -1.87 10.70
C ASP A 296 -5.81 -1.59 11.92
N TYR A 297 -7.14 -1.55 11.73
CA TYR A 297 -8.12 -1.18 12.76
C TYR A 297 -7.96 -1.94 14.10
N PRO A 298 -7.58 -3.24 14.17
CA PRO A 298 -7.34 -3.92 15.44
C PRO A 298 -6.19 -3.31 16.29
N ASN A 299 -5.28 -2.56 15.67
CA ASN A 299 -4.07 -2.00 16.29
C ASN A 299 -3.97 -0.46 16.23
N ASN A 300 -4.94 0.22 15.62
CA ASN A 300 -4.89 1.67 15.35
C ASN A 300 -3.57 2.11 14.67
N LYS A 301 -3.14 1.36 13.64
CA LYS A 301 -1.93 1.71 12.86
C LYS A 301 -2.29 2.08 11.41
N LEU A 302 -1.68 3.16 10.94
CA LEU A 302 -1.62 3.50 9.53
C LEU A 302 -0.46 2.72 8.89
N PHE A 303 -0.62 2.33 7.63
CA PHE A 303 0.42 1.76 6.78
C PHE A 303 0.41 2.47 5.42
N TRP A 304 1.58 2.72 4.82
CA TRP A 304 1.67 3.31 3.48
C TRP A 304 2.88 2.84 2.69
N LEU A 305 2.82 3.08 1.38
CA LEU A 305 3.88 2.85 0.42
C LEU A 305 4.55 4.17 0.03
N ASP A 306 5.84 4.16 -0.28
CA ASP A 306 6.48 5.21 -1.09
C ASP A 306 7.26 4.59 -2.26
N SER A 307 6.84 4.94 -3.48
CA SER A 307 7.34 4.32 -4.71
C SER A 307 8.69 4.83 -5.19
N LYS A 308 9.28 5.85 -4.53
CA LYS A 308 10.63 6.38 -4.83
C LYS A 308 11.64 6.13 -3.72
N THR A 309 11.23 6.03 -2.46
CA THR A 309 12.11 5.53 -1.39
C THR A 309 12.17 4.01 -1.38
N HIS A 310 11.20 3.33 -2.04
CA HIS A 310 11.06 1.88 -2.11
C HIS A 310 10.86 1.24 -0.73
N TYR A 311 10.02 1.87 0.10
CA TYR A 311 9.72 1.40 1.47
C TYR A 311 8.22 1.23 1.72
N ILE A 312 7.92 0.34 2.67
CA ILE A 312 6.64 0.28 3.37
C ILE A 312 6.88 0.83 4.77
N GLU A 313 6.03 1.74 5.22
CA GLU A 313 6.14 2.37 6.54
C GLU A 313 4.81 2.32 7.28
N SER A 314 4.86 2.53 8.60
CA SER A 314 3.70 2.48 9.49
C SER A 314 3.86 3.44 10.67
N SER A 315 2.75 3.98 11.17
CA SER A 315 2.67 4.86 12.35
C SER A 315 1.40 4.59 13.14
N ASP A 316 1.24 5.22 14.30
CA ASP A 316 -0.08 5.52 14.85
C ASP A 316 -0.92 6.37 13.89
N LEU A 317 -2.23 6.42 14.12
CA LEU A 317 -3.19 7.20 13.31
C LEU A 317 -2.96 8.72 13.34
N ASP A 318 -2.12 9.22 14.25
CA ASP A 318 -1.70 10.63 14.35
C ASP A 318 -0.29 10.89 13.78
N GLY A 319 0.36 9.87 13.21
CA GLY A 319 1.73 9.94 12.70
C GLY A 319 2.82 9.59 13.72
N ASN A 320 2.49 9.40 15.01
CA ASN A 320 3.45 9.04 16.04
C ASN A 320 3.98 7.61 15.89
N ASN A 321 5.09 7.31 16.58
CA ASN A 321 5.77 6.01 16.56
C ASN A 321 6.03 5.43 15.15
N ARG A 322 6.34 6.31 14.19
CA ARG A 322 6.67 5.96 12.81
C ARG A 322 7.82 4.95 12.76
N ARG A 323 7.65 3.89 11.97
CA ARG A 323 8.66 2.86 11.67
C ARG A 323 8.63 2.44 10.21
N ARG A 324 9.73 1.85 9.75
CA ARG A 324 9.81 1.10 8.49
C ARG A 324 9.49 -0.37 8.70
N ILE A 325 8.92 -1.00 7.66
CA ILE A 325 8.81 -2.46 7.54
C ILE A 325 9.83 -2.88 6.46
N GLU A 326 10.86 -3.64 6.85
CA GLU A 326 11.98 -3.97 5.96
C GLU A 326 11.58 -5.04 4.93
N VAL A 327 11.23 -4.60 3.72
CA VAL A 327 10.78 -5.43 2.60
C VAL A 327 11.58 -5.09 1.35
N TYR A 328 12.08 -6.12 0.66
CA TYR A 328 12.90 -5.99 -0.55
C TYR A 328 12.05 -6.05 -1.84
N ASP A 329 12.67 -5.69 -2.98
CA ASP A 329 12.09 -5.69 -4.33
C ASP A 329 10.75 -4.94 -4.47
N LEU A 330 10.72 -3.71 -3.96
CA LEU A 330 9.70 -2.72 -4.28
C LEU A 330 10.22 -1.88 -5.46
N ARG A 331 9.46 -1.74 -6.55
CA ARG A 331 9.91 -1.06 -7.78
C ARG A 331 8.96 0.05 -8.23
N PHE A 332 7.67 -0.25 -8.24
CA PHE A 332 6.59 0.73 -8.40
C PHE A 332 5.34 0.24 -7.64
N PRO A 333 5.41 0.16 -6.31
CA PRO A 333 4.29 -0.27 -5.50
C PRO A 333 3.15 0.75 -5.61
N PHE A 334 1.96 0.27 -6.00
CA PHE A 334 0.81 1.12 -6.29
C PHE A 334 -0.07 1.26 -5.05
N ASP A 335 -0.61 0.14 -4.55
CA ASP A 335 -1.52 0.15 -3.41
C ASP A 335 -1.26 -1.01 -2.41
N ILE A 336 -1.73 -0.84 -1.18
CA ILE A 336 -1.45 -1.68 -0.01
C ILE A 336 -2.73 -1.99 0.77
N ALA A 337 -2.83 -3.22 1.27
CA ALA A 337 -3.88 -3.67 2.16
C ALA A 337 -3.28 -4.44 3.36
N VAL A 338 -3.99 -4.47 4.49
CA VAL A 338 -3.54 -5.15 5.72
C VAL A 338 -4.63 -6.08 6.25
N PHE A 339 -4.25 -7.31 6.62
CA PHE A 339 -5.14 -8.25 7.28
C PHE A 339 -4.39 -9.26 8.15
N GLY A 340 -4.93 -9.58 9.33
CA GLY A 340 -4.26 -10.48 10.28
C GLY A 340 -2.86 -9.97 10.62
N ASP A 341 -1.84 -10.80 10.47
CA ASP A 341 -0.43 -10.42 10.66
C ASP A 341 0.29 -10.01 9.36
N ASN A 342 -0.45 -9.85 8.26
CA ASN A 342 0.10 -9.66 6.93
C ASN A 342 -0.24 -8.28 6.36
N ILE A 343 0.73 -7.70 5.65
CA ILE A 343 0.51 -6.68 4.63
C ILE A 343 0.55 -7.32 3.25
N TYR A 344 -0.23 -6.78 2.32
CA TYR A 344 -0.36 -7.21 0.93
C TYR A 344 -0.21 -5.97 0.05
N TRP A 345 0.50 -6.04 -1.07
CA TRP A 345 0.66 -4.90 -1.97
C TRP A 345 0.68 -5.31 -3.45
N SER A 346 0.28 -4.37 -4.29
CA SER A 346 0.45 -4.42 -5.75
C SER A 346 1.71 -3.67 -6.18
N ASP A 347 2.43 -4.20 -7.16
CA ASP A 347 3.49 -3.46 -7.86
C ASP A 347 3.20 -3.47 -9.36
N SER A 348 2.87 -2.30 -9.93
CA SER A 348 2.42 -2.19 -11.32
C SER A 348 3.54 -2.40 -12.35
N ASN A 349 4.81 -2.36 -11.93
CA ASN A 349 5.98 -2.49 -12.81
C ASN A 349 6.54 -3.92 -12.79
N LEU A 350 6.63 -4.53 -11.60
CA LEU A 350 6.87 -5.97 -11.46
C LEU A 350 5.67 -6.82 -11.91
N LYS A 351 4.46 -6.23 -11.95
CA LYS A 351 3.18 -6.92 -12.20
C LYS A 351 2.94 -8.06 -11.22
N THR A 352 3.31 -7.82 -9.96
CA THR A 352 3.17 -8.78 -8.86
C THR A 352 2.12 -8.34 -7.87
N VAL A 353 1.51 -9.33 -7.22
CA VAL A 353 0.80 -9.17 -5.94
C VAL A 353 1.61 -9.92 -4.90
N SER A 354 2.05 -9.25 -3.85
CA SER A 354 2.94 -9.84 -2.83
C SER A 354 2.38 -9.62 -1.42
N SER A 355 2.80 -10.46 -0.47
CA SER A 355 2.50 -10.32 0.95
C SER A 355 3.75 -10.50 1.81
N ALA A 356 3.74 -9.95 3.04
CA ALA A 356 4.79 -10.09 4.04
C ALA A 356 4.23 -9.83 5.45
N ASN A 357 4.97 -10.20 6.50
CA ASN A 357 4.55 -9.97 7.89
C ASN A 357 4.59 -8.46 8.26
N LYS A 358 3.47 -7.91 8.75
CA LYS A 358 3.27 -6.47 9.04
C LYS A 358 4.14 -5.89 10.17
N PHE A 359 4.81 -6.74 10.94
CA PHE A 359 5.69 -6.32 12.04
C PHE A 359 7.17 -6.33 11.65
N THR A 360 7.58 -7.23 10.75
CA THR A 360 9.00 -7.55 10.52
C THR A 360 9.43 -7.52 9.04
N GLY A 361 8.50 -7.46 8.09
CA GLY A 361 8.77 -7.57 6.65
C GLY A 361 9.21 -8.97 6.17
N LYS A 362 9.40 -9.91 7.10
CA LYS A 362 9.81 -11.29 6.82
C LYS A 362 8.66 -12.11 6.20
N ASN A 363 9.02 -13.30 5.72
CA ASN A 363 8.13 -14.25 5.04
C ASN A 363 7.48 -13.67 3.77
N LYS A 364 8.20 -12.77 3.07
CA LYS A 364 7.78 -12.22 1.77
C LYS A 364 7.39 -13.36 0.81
N THR A 365 6.17 -13.31 0.31
CA THR A 365 5.61 -14.30 -0.62
C THR A 365 5.01 -13.56 -1.82
N VAL A 366 5.35 -13.98 -3.04
CA VAL A 366 4.72 -13.47 -4.26
C VAL A 366 3.49 -14.34 -4.53
N LEU A 367 2.29 -13.78 -4.34
CA LEU A 367 1.01 -14.48 -4.48
C LEU A 367 0.62 -14.61 -5.96
N ILE A 368 0.89 -13.58 -6.76
CA ILE A 368 0.73 -13.55 -8.22
C ILE A 368 2.00 -12.95 -8.83
N ASN A 369 2.56 -13.59 -9.84
CA ASN A 369 3.46 -12.97 -10.81
C ASN A 369 2.79 -13.01 -12.19
N SER A 370 2.79 -11.89 -12.91
CA SER A 370 2.30 -11.79 -14.28
C SER A 370 3.17 -10.83 -15.13
N GLU A 371 4.48 -10.78 -14.83
CA GLU A 371 5.51 -10.01 -15.55
C GLU A 371 5.38 -10.06 -17.09
N ASN A 372 5.09 -11.26 -17.63
CA ASN A 372 5.00 -11.54 -19.06
C ASN A 372 3.66 -11.11 -19.70
N ILE A 373 2.63 -10.81 -18.91
CA ILE A 373 1.31 -10.40 -19.41
C ILE A 373 1.29 -8.87 -19.54
N ALA A 374 1.26 -8.34 -20.77
CA ALA A 374 1.32 -6.89 -21.00
C ALA A 374 0.09 -6.12 -20.45
N SER A 375 -1.08 -6.76 -20.44
CA SER A 375 -2.36 -6.19 -19.99
C SER A 375 -2.60 -6.26 -18.49
N PHE A 376 -1.84 -7.07 -17.74
CA PHE A 376 -2.01 -7.21 -16.29
C PHE A 376 -1.22 -6.10 -15.58
N VAL A 377 -1.92 -5.07 -15.09
CA VAL A 377 -1.31 -3.95 -14.37
C VAL A 377 -2.00 -3.81 -13.02
N PRO A 378 -1.50 -4.47 -11.96
CA PRO A 378 -2.16 -4.48 -10.66
C PRO A 378 -2.05 -3.10 -10.00
N LYS A 379 -3.17 -2.63 -9.45
CA LYS A 379 -3.38 -1.30 -8.87
C LYS A 379 -4.09 -1.45 -7.51
N GLY A 380 -5.22 -0.77 -7.28
CA GLY A 380 -5.95 -0.82 -6.00
C GLY A 380 -6.25 -2.24 -5.52
N ILE A 381 -6.13 -2.46 -4.21
CA ILE A 381 -6.25 -3.75 -3.53
C ILE A 381 -7.14 -3.64 -2.29
N SER A 382 -8.11 -4.55 -2.13
CA SER A 382 -9.08 -4.50 -1.03
C SER A 382 -9.30 -5.88 -0.38
N ILE A 383 -9.50 -5.90 0.93
CA ILE A 383 -9.71 -7.13 1.72
C ILE A 383 -11.20 -7.46 1.82
N HIS A 384 -11.63 -8.56 1.20
CA HIS A 384 -12.96 -9.15 1.42
C HIS A 384 -12.92 -10.13 2.59
N HIS A 385 -13.25 -9.65 3.80
CA HIS A 385 -13.43 -10.46 5.00
C HIS A 385 -14.26 -9.69 6.04
N PHE A 386 -15.07 -10.33 6.90
CA PHE A 386 -15.89 -9.60 7.87
C PHE A 386 -15.06 -8.75 8.85
N LEU A 387 -13.90 -9.26 9.29
CA LEU A 387 -12.99 -8.54 10.19
C LEU A 387 -12.17 -7.41 9.53
N SER A 388 -12.21 -7.21 8.20
CA SER A 388 -11.66 -5.98 7.61
C SER A 388 -12.63 -4.79 7.74
N GLN A 389 -13.86 -5.05 8.20
CA GLN A 389 -14.92 -4.07 8.47
C GLN A 389 -15.50 -4.32 9.87
N PRO A 390 -14.75 -3.99 10.95
CA PRO A 390 -15.22 -4.21 12.32
C PRO A 390 -16.57 -3.51 12.57
N ALA A 391 -17.44 -4.17 13.33
CA ALA A 391 -18.69 -3.55 13.74
C ALA A 391 -18.42 -2.35 14.67
N PRO A 392 -19.21 -1.26 14.60
CA PRO A 392 -19.22 -0.25 15.65
C PRO A 392 -19.63 -0.86 17.00
N GLY A 393 -19.29 -0.17 18.09
CA GLY A 393 -20.00 -0.36 19.36
C GLY A 393 -21.41 0.24 19.23
N ASP A 394 -21.48 1.57 19.28
CA ASP A 394 -22.67 2.34 18.92
C ASP A 394 -22.46 3.04 17.57
N ASN A 395 -23.50 3.09 16.73
CA ASN A 395 -23.49 3.88 15.49
C ASN A 395 -24.31 5.17 15.72
N PRO A 396 -23.67 6.35 15.85
CA PRO A 396 -24.40 7.59 16.11
C PRO A 396 -25.18 8.09 14.87
N CYS A 397 -24.86 7.59 13.67
CA CYS A 397 -25.64 7.77 12.45
C CYS A 397 -26.78 6.73 12.28
N THR A 398 -27.18 6.01 13.34
CA THR A 398 -28.42 5.21 13.32
C THR A 398 -29.62 6.09 12.94
N ASN A 399 -30.48 5.62 12.04
CA ASN A 399 -31.53 6.42 11.39
C ASN A 399 -30.99 7.74 10.79
N ASN A 400 -29.81 7.66 10.16
CA ASN A 400 -29.05 8.78 9.61
C ASN A 400 -28.77 9.92 10.63
N GLY A 401 -28.74 9.64 11.93
CA GLY A 401 -28.60 10.67 12.99
C GLY A 401 -29.78 11.66 13.08
N GLY A 402 -30.86 11.41 12.33
CA GLY A 402 -31.91 12.39 12.05
C GLY A 402 -31.49 13.48 11.05
N CYS A 403 -30.39 13.30 10.32
CA CYS A 403 -29.99 14.17 9.21
C CYS A 403 -30.91 13.97 8.00
N SER A 404 -31.26 15.07 7.32
CA SER A 404 -32.13 15.03 6.14
C SER A 404 -31.49 14.42 4.89
N HIS A 405 -30.16 14.48 4.76
CA HIS A 405 -29.41 14.00 3.59
C HIS A 405 -28.23 13.13 4.01
N LEU A 406 -27.05 13.70 4.29
CA LEU A 406 -25.89 12.94 4.76
C LEU A 406 -25.76 13.01 6.29
N CYS A 407 -25.42 11.88 6.91
CA CYS A 407 -24.78 11.80 8.22
C CYS A 407 -23.33 11.39 8.02
N LEU A 408 -22.37 12.23 8.42
CA LEU A 408 -20.94 11.99 8.28
C LEU A 408 -20.30 11.86 9.66
N LEU A 409 -19.53 10.79 9.89
CA LEU A 409 -18.88 10.54 11.17
C LEU A 409 -17.71 11.52 11.40
N ILE A 410 -17.56 11.95 12.65
CA ILE A 410 -16.46 12.80 13.11
C ILE A 410 -15.99 12.28 14.49
N PRO A 411 -14.80 12.65 14.99
CA PRO A 411 -14.33 12.16 16.28
C PRO A 411 -15.32 12.48 17.41
N ASN A 412 -15.73 11.44 18.13
CA ASN A 412 -16.76 11.47 19.18
C ASN A 412 -18.20 11.78 18.73
N GLY A 413 -18.55 11.65 17.44
CA GLY A 413 -19.94 11.82 16.99
C GLY A 413 -20.16 11.81 15.49
N PHE A 414 -21.04 12.70 15.04
CA PHE A 414 -21.37 12.90 13.63
C PHE A 414 -21.75 14.37 13.38
N GLN A 415 -21.79 14.75 12.11
CA GLN A 415 -22.38 16.00 11.65
C GLN A 415 -23.27 15.74 10.44
N CYS A 416 -24.41 16.43 10.38
CA CYS A 416 -25.25 16.39 9.19
C CYS A 416 -24.65 17.24 8.08
N ALA A 417 -24.69 16.75 6.84
CA ALA A 417 -24.17 17.47 5.70
C ALA A 417 -25.14 17.45 4.51
N CYS A 418 -25.09 18.53 3.74
CA CYS A 418 -25.95 18.74 2.58
C CYS A 418 -25.21 18.46 1.27
N PRO A 419 -25.92 17.99 0.22
CA PRO A 419 -25.36 17.77 -1.11
C PRO A 419 -24.80 19.07 -1.72
N GLU A 420 -24.04 18.95 -2.80
CA GLU A 420 -23.24 20.02 -3.44
C GLU A 420 -23.89 21.40 -3.59
N THR A 421 -25.22 21.46 -3.76
CA THR A 421 -25.97 22.70 -3.98
C THR A 421 -26.82 23.17 -2.80
N GLY A 422 -26.89 22.42 -1.70
CA GLY A 422 -27.79 22.70 -0.57
C GLY A 422 -27.10 23.27 0.66
N ASP A 423 -27.75 24.24 1.31
CA ASP A 423 -27.28 24.83 2.57
C ASP A 423 -27.78 24.04 3.79
N LEU A 424 -26.96 23.88 4.83
CA LEU A 424 -27.40 23.32 6.12
C LEU A 424 -28.14 24.39 6.93
N LEU A 425 -29.31 24.05 7.46
CA LEU A 425 -30.12 24.96 8.27
C LEU A 425 -29.58 25.09 9.72
N PRO A 426 -29.96 26.15 10.46
CA PRO A 426 -29.51 26.37 11.84
C PRO A 426 -29.89 25.25 12.84
N ASP A 427 -30.78 24.34 12.47
CA ASP A 427 -31.10 23.14 13.26
C ASP A 427 -30.03 22.03 13.17
N GLN A 428 -28.99 22.23 12.36
CA GLN A 428 -27.88 21.30 12.11
C GLN A 428 -28.33 19.92 11.59
N LYS A 429 -29.52 19.82 10.96
CA LYS A 429 -30.07 18.55 10.44
C LYS A 429 -30.72 18.66 9.06
N ASN A 430 -31.45 19.74 8.79
CA ASN A 430 -32.22 19.90 7.57
C ASN A 430 -31.45 20.71 6.51
N CYS A 431 -31.59 20.30 5.25
CA CYS A 431 -30.94 20.96 4.12
C CYS A 431 -31.93 21.80 3.32
N LYS A 432 -31.60 23.08 3.13
CA LYS A 432 -32.28 23.97 2.20
C LYS A 432 -31.71 23.76 0.80
N MET A 433 -32.33 22.87 0.05
CA MET A 433 -32.01 22.71 -1.38
C MET A 433 -32.54 23.92 -2.17
N PRO A 434 -31.77 24.48 -3.13
CA PRO A 434 -32.26 25.55 -4.00
C PRO A 434 -33.41 25.04 -4.86
N ALA A 435 -34.40 25.90 -5.10
CA ALA A 435 -35.49 25.58 -6.00
C ALA A 435 -34.93 25.24 -7.39
N LYS A 436 -35.28 24.08 -7.93
CA LYS A 436 -34.91 23.68 -9.30
C LYS A 436 -35.33 24.79 -10.25
N SER A 437 -34.41 25.28 -11.06
CA SER A 437 -34.71 26.27 -12.10
C SER A 437 -35.65 25.63 -13.13
N THR A 438 -36.95 25.92 -13.02
CA THR A 438 -37.96 25.46 -13.97
C THR A 438 -37.78 26.19 -15.29
N THR A 439 -36.86 25.69 -16.13
CA THR A 439 -36.77 26.07 -17.54
C THR A 439 -37.99 25.53 -18.28
N THR A 440 -39.07 26.31 -18.24
CA THR A 440 -40.25 26.11 -19.08
C THR A 440 -39.81 25.93 -20.54
N PRO A 441 -40.22 24.85 -21.24
CA PRO A 441 -39.91 24.71 -22.65
C PRO A 441 -40.55 25.86 -23.45
N MET A 442 -39.72 26.75 -24.00
CA MET A 442 -40.19 27.75 -24.97
C MET A 442 -40.47 27.07 -26.31
N SER A 443 -41.63 26.44 -26.44
CA SER A 443 -42.21 26.10 -27.73
C SER A 443 -42.86 27.36 -28.34
N GLN A 444 -42.23 27.94 -29.35
CA GLN A 444 -42.93 28.64 -30.44
C GLN A 444 -42.18 28.48 -31.75
N ASP A 445 -42.79 27.77 -32.69
CA ASP A 445 -42.49 27.90 -34.11
C ASP A 445 -42.97 29.26 -34.62
N ALA A 446 -42.06 30.07 -35.15
CA ALA A 446 -42.38 31.19 -36.02
C ALA A 446 -41.22 31.41 -37.01
N LYS A 447 -41.54 31.45 -38.30
CA LYS A 447 -40.54 31.51 -39.40
C LYS A 447 -40.94 32.59 -40.39
N SER A 448 -39.95 33.36 -40.88
CA SER A 448 -40.10 34.40 -41.92
C SER A 448 -40.80 35.69 -41.39
N THR A 449 -40.60 36.90 -41.94
CA THR A 449 -39.85 37.33 -43.14
C THR A 449 -39.34 38.79 -42.96
N THR A 450 -38.20 39.16 -43.58
CA THR A 450 -37.77 40.55 -43.82
C THR A 450 -38.25 41.03 -45.20
N PRO A 451 -38.58 42.33 -45.42
CA PRO A 451 -37.53 43.28 -45.85
C PRO A 451 -37.73 44.80 -45.55
N SER A 452 -36.65 45.54 -45.83
CA SER A 452 -36.58 46.95 -46.31
C SER A 452 -37.02 48.18 -45.47
N THR A 453 -36.00 48.99 -45.10
CA THR A 453 -35.84 50.46 -45.40
C THR A 453 -36.97 51.45 -44.98
N THR A 454 -36.74 52.62 -44.34
CA THR A 454 -35.94 53.77 -44.82
C THR A 454 -35.82 54.92 -43.77
N THR A 455 -34.70 55.66 -43.79
CA THR A 455 -34.35 57.00 -43.19
C THR A 455 -35.18 57.68 -42.08
N GLY A 456 -34.48 58.31 -41.11
CA GLY A 456 -35.05 59.36 -40.24
C GLY A 456 -34.02 60.10 -39.36
N THR A 457 -33.46 61.23 -39.84
CA THR A 457 -32.39 61.99 -39.14
C THR A 457 -32.94 63.15 -38.29
N LYS A 458 -32.37 63.40 -37.10
CA LYS A 458 -32.31 64.75 -36.47
C LYS A 458 -31.22 64.86 -35.38
N THR A 459 -30.82 66.10 -35.11
CA THR A 459 -29.60 66.53 -34.38
C THR A 459 -29.92 67.21 -33.04
N SER A 460 -28.95 67.28 -32.10
CA SER A 460 -28.46 68.57 -31.53
C SER A 460 -27.28 68.48 -30.52
N THR A 461 -26.27 69.35 -30.72
CA THR A 461 -25.39 70.06 -29.74
C THR A 461 -24.42 69.36 -28.76
N ILE A 462 -23.34 70.11 -28.42
CA ILE A 462 -22.22 69.83 -27.50
C ILE A 462 -21.81 71.17 -26.82
N PRO A 463 -21.06 71.18 -25.69
CA PRO A 463 -19.71 71.80 -25.66
C PRO A 463 -18.65 70.89 -24.96
N LYS A 464 -17.42 70.71 -25.52
CA LYS A 464 -16.13 71.44 -25.25
C LYS A 464 -15.66 71.38 -23.78
N THR A 465 -14.38 71.14 -23.44
CA THR A 465 -13.05 71.56 -23.99
C THR A 465 -12.05 70.38 -24.21
N GLN A 466 -11.05 70.41 -25.14
CA GLN A 466 -9.70 71.06 -25.16
C GLN A 466 -8.79 70.68 -23.95
N GLN A 467 -7.48 70.38 -24.04
CA GLN A 467 -6.42 70.55 -25.09
C GLN A 467 -5.19 69.62 -24.73
N THR A 468 -4.06 69.36 -25.44
CA THR A 468 -3.36 69.82 -26.69
C THR A 468 -2.37 68.69 -27.19
N SER A 469 -1.69 68.86 -28.34
CA SER A 469 -0.44 68.15 -28.78
C SER A 469 0.72 69.17 -28.96
N PRO A 470 2.03 68.83 -29.22
CA PRO A 470 2.58 68.20 -30.45
C PRO A 470 3.77 67.21 -30.19
N GLY A 471 4.54 66.63 -31.13
CA GLY A 471 4.52 66.59 -32.61
C GLY A 471 5.92 66.83 -33.27
N VAL A 472 6.14 66.37 -34.52
CA VAL A 472 7.31 66.64 -35.45
C VAL A 472 8.60 65.80 -35.23
N VAL A 473 9.41 65.28 -36.19
CA VAL A 473 9.32 64.83 -37.64
C VAL A 473 10.53 63.87 -37.94
N ALA A 474 10.51 63.14 -39.08
CA ALA A 474 11.56 62.21 -39.61
C ALA A 474 12.74 62.94 -40.35
N PRO A 475 13.59 62.40 -41.28
CA PRO A 475 13.73 61.04 -41.89
C PRO A 475 15.19 60.52 -42.18
N SER A 476 15.36 59.31 -42.77
CA SER A 476 15.96 59.10 -44.14
C SER A 476 16.64 57.73 -44.47
N LYS A 477 16.32 57.23 -45.69
CA LYS A 477 17.11 56.51 -46.75
C LYS A 477 18.00 55.24 -46.54
N SER A 478 17.77 54.28 -47.47
CA SER A 478 18.71 53.37 -48.19
C SER A 478 19.47 52.26 -47.40
N GLU A 479 19.94 51.14 -48.00
CA GLU A 479 20.14 50.80 -49.42
C GLU A 479 19.81 49.31 -49.78
N ARG A 480 20.36 48.76 -50.88
CA ARG A 480 19.92 47.49 -51.53
C ARG A 480 21.11 46.61 -51.94
N SER A 481 21.12 45.34 -51.51
CA SER A 481 22.02 44.26 -52.02
C SER A 481 21.34 42.88 -51.85
N GLY A 482 21.97 41.77 -52.28
CA GLY A 482 21.39 40.44 -52.03
C GLY A 482 22.13 39.23 -52.63
N MET A 483 21.44 38.08 -52.54
CA MET A 483 21.73 36.75 -53.14
C MET A 483 22.82 35.87 -52.50
N SER A 484 22.41 34.71 -51.96
CA SER A 484 22.98 33.35 -52.18
C SER A 484 22.64 32.35 -51.04
N HIS A 485 22.62 31.04 -51.34
CA HIS A 485 22.41 29.95 -50.35
C HIS A 485 23.73 29.57 -49.65
N PRO A 486 23.68 29.03 -48.41
CA PRO A 486 23.92 27.58 -48.28
C PRO A 486 23.11 26.90 -47.15
N VAL A 487 21.79 26.72 -47.33
CA VAL A 487 20.92 26.04 -46.32
C VAL A 487 20.90 24.52 -46.47
N LEU A 488 21.20 23.99 -47.67
CA LEU A 488 20.99 22.57 -47.99
C LEU A 488 22.02 21.62 -47.34
N GLY A 489 23.25 22.07 -47.11
CA GLY A 489 24.33 21.23 -46.55
C GLY A 489 24.10 20.79 -45.10
N GLY A 490 23.54 21.68 -44.26
CA GLY A 490 23.26 21.37 -42.85
C GLY A 490 22.19 20.30 -42.66
N ILE A 491 21.17 20.28 -43.53
CA ILE A 491 20.09 19.28 -43.50
C ILE A 491 20.64 17.89 -43.85
N ILE A 492 21.47 17.79 -44.89
CA ILE A 492 22.09 16.52 -45.29
C ILE A 492 23.00 15.98 -44.17
N ALA A 493 23.83 16.85 -43.56
CA ALA A 493 24.68 16.46 -42.43
C ALA A 493 23.87 15.95 -41.22
N GLY A 494 22.76 16.63 -40.88
CA GLY A 494 21.86 16.20 -39.80
C GLY A 494 21.21 14.84 -40.06
N VAL A 495 20.72 14.60 -41.28
CA VAL A 495 20.12 13.31 -41.67
C VAL A 495 21.15 12.17 -41.63
N VAL A 496 22.36 12.40 -42.13
CA VAL A 496 23.45 11.40 -42.06
C VAL A 496 23.82 11.08 -40.61
N PHE A 497 23.86 12.08 -39.72
CA PHE A 497 24.15 11.87 -38.30
C PHE A 497 23.07 11.04 -37.59
N ILE A 498 21.79 11.31 -37.87
CA ILE A 498 20.65 10.53 -37.34
C ILE A 498 20.69 9.08 -37.87
N LEU A 499 20.99 8.88 -39.15
CA LEU A 499 21.13 7.54 -39.75
C LEU A 499 22.31 6.76 -39.14
N LEU A 500 23.44 7.41 -38.86
CA LEU A 500 24.56 6.78 -38.16
C LEU A 500 24.20 6.35 -36.74
N ILE A 501 23.46 7.18 -35.99
CA ILE A 501 22.96 6.79 -34.65
C ILE A 501 22.00 5.59 -34.76
N LEU A 502 21.08 5.59 -35.73
CA LEU A 502 20.18 4.44 -35.95
C LEU A 502 20.94 3.17 -36.31
N ILE A 503 21.98 3.24 -37.15
CA ILE A 503 22.84 2.10 -37.49
C ILE A 503 23.58 1.60 -36.23
N ILE A 504 24.12 2.49 -35.39
CA ILE A 504 24.78 2.13 -34.13
C ILE A 504 23.80 1.42 -33.18
N VAL A 505 22.56 1.93 -33.04
CA VAL A 505 21.51 1.31 -32.22
C VAL A 505 21.12 -0.08 -32.78
N ILE A 506 20.95 -0.22 -34.10
CA ILE A 506 20.63 -1.50 -34.75
C ILE A 506 21.76 -2.51 -34.59
N VAL A 507 23.02 -2.08 -34.71
CA VAL A 507 24.21 -2.93 -34.50
C VAL A 507 24.35 -3.33 -33.03
N TRP A 508 24.09 -2.43 -32.09
CA TRP A 508 24.07 -2.73 -30.65
C TRP A 508 22.96 -3.72 -30.30
N TYR A 509 21.76 -3.52 -30.84
CA TYR A 509 20.61 -4.42 -30.64
C TYR A 509 20.86 -5.81 -31.24
N ARG A 510 21.43 -5.90 -32.46
CA ARG A 510 21.85 -7.16 -33.08
C ARG A 510 22.97 -7.85 -32.29
N ARG A 511 23.96 -7.12 -31.77
CA ARG A 511 24.99 -7.68 -30.88
C ARG A 511 24.37 -8.22 -29.59
N ARG A 512 23.42 -7.50 -28.99
CA ARG A 512 22.72 -7.91 -27.77
C ARG A 512 21.93 -9.20 -27.96
N ASN A 513 21.19 -9.35 -29.06
CA ASN A 513 20.42 -10.57 -29.34
C ASN A 513 21.30 -11.75 -29.79
N ASN A 514 22.43 -11.51 -30.47
CA ASN A 514 23.38 -12.58 -30.80
C ASN A 514 24.15 -13.08 -29.56
N ALA A 515 24.25 -12.28 -28.49
CA ALA A 515 24.89 -12.66 -27.24
C ALA A 515 24.01 -13.53 -26.31
N SER A 516 22.80 -13.89 -26.74
CA SER A 516 21.80 -14.58 -25.89
C SER A 516 21.19 -15.84 -26.53
N LYS A 517 21.94 -16.55 -27.38
CA LYS A 517 21.65 -17.95 -27.71
C LYS A 517 22.42 -18.88 -26.77
N MET A 518 21.72 -19.47 -25.81
CA MET A 518 22.15 -20.70 -25.11
C MET A 518 21.22 -21.83 -25.53
N GLU A 519 21.77 -22.90 -26.12
CA GLU A 519 21.00 -24.08 -26.50
C GLU A 519 21.10 -25.12 -25.36
N ILE A 520 19.96 -25.40 -24.70
CA ILE A 520 19.89 -26.31 -23.55
C ILE A 520 19.47 -27.69 -24.05
N HIS A 521 20.44 -28.59 -24.22
CA HIS A 521 20.15 -29.99 -24.51
C HIS A 521 19.74 -30.73 -23.23
N TYR A 522 18.50 -31.20 -23.19
CA TYR A 522 17.97 -32.02 -22.10
C TYR A 522 18.08 -33.51 -22.46
N ASN A 523 18.81 -34.29 -21.65
CA ASN A 523 18.79 -35.75 -21.73
C ASN A 523 17.94 -36.27 -20.55
N SER A 524 16.88 -37.01 -20.88
CA SER A 524 15.86 -37.49 -19.94
C SER A 524 16.31 -38.61 -19.00
N GLU A 525 17.41 -39.31 -19.30
CA GLU A 525 17.74 -40.58 -18.63
C GLU A 525 18.64 -40.46 -17.39
N VAL A 526 19.28 -39.31 -17.15
CA VAL A 526 20.30 -39.16 -16.08
C VAL A 526 20.12 -37.92 -15.19
N GLY A 527 19.06 -37.13 -15.38
CA GLY A 527 18.64 -36.07 -14.44
C GLY A 527 19.67 -34.96 -14.15
N LYS A 528 20.67 -34.76 -15.01
CA LYS A 528 21.75 -33.77 -14.83
C LYS A 528 21.85 -32.84 -16.03
N VAL A 529 21.60 -31.55 -15.82
CA VAL A 529 21.84 -30.49 -16.81
C VAL A 529 23.32 -30.14 -16.82
N LYS A 530 23.95 -30.09 -18.00
CA LYS A 530 25.34 -29.66 -18.17
C LYS A 530 25.40 -28.46 -19.09
N ILE A 531 25.77 -27.30 -18.54
CA ILE A 531 25.95 -26.05 -19.29
C ILE A 531 27.37 -26.03 -19.86
N LEU A 532 27.51 -25.71 -21.14
CA LEU A 532 28.78 -25.42 -21.81
C LEU A 532 28.74 -24.00 -22.38
N SER A 533 29.88 -23.30 -22.36
CA SER A 533 30.01 -22.01 -23.03
C SER A 533 30.19 -22.20 -24.52
N ALA A 534 29.61 -21.32 -25.33
CA ALA A 534 29.74 -21.31 -26.79
C ALA A 534 31.07 -20.69 -27.26
N ASP A 535 32.20 -21.10 -26.66
CA ASP A 535 33.53 -20.84 -27.20
C ASP A 535 34.50 -21.96 -26.79
N GLY A 536 35.13 -22.60 -27.78
CA GLY A 536 35.74 -23.93 -27.64
C GLY A 536 37.16 -23.95 -27.06
N ARG A 537 37.38 -23.39 -25.86
CA ARG A 537 38.70 -23.35 -25.20
C ARG A 537 38.63 -23.70 -23.72
N ASN A 538 39.45 -24.65 -23.28
CA ASN A 538 39.63 -24.99 -21.87
C ASN A 538 40.32 -23.84 -21.11
N PRO A 539 39.75 -23.33 -20.01
CA PRO A 539 40.51 -22.59 -19.00
C PRO A 539 41.36 -23.57 -18.19
N THR A 540 42.63 -23.24 -17.98
CA THR A 540 43.52 -23.99 -17.07
C THR A 540 43.14 -23.79 -15.60
N GLN A 541 43.63 -24.69 -14.74
CA GLN A 541 43.34 -24.67 -13.30
C GLN A 541 43.77 -23.37 -12.63
N SER A 542 42.89 -22.81 -11.79
CA SER A 542 43.33 -22.19 -10.54
C SER A 542 42.37 -22.61 -9.43
N LYS A 543 42.90 -23.09 -8.31
CA LYS A 543 42.11 -23.36 -7.10
C LYS A 543 41.94 -22.07 -6.30
N LYS A 544 40.73 -21.84 -5.79
CA LYS A 544 40.52 -21.27 -4.45
C LYS A 544 39.09 -21.55 -4.01
N ASP A 545 38.97 -22.29 -2.92
CA ASP A 545 37.71 -22.77 -2.38
C ASP A 545 37.01 -21.66 -1.57
N VAL A 546 35.72 -21.45 -1.82
CA VAL A 546 34.78 -20.83 -0.87
C VAL A 546 33.46 -21.60 -0.97
N ASP A 547 33.02 -22.12 0.17
CA ASP A 547 31.84 -22.98 0.30
C ASP A 547 30.51 -22.23 0.03
N ARG A 548 29.53 -22.92 -0.56
CA ARG A 548 28.19 -22.40 -0.90
C ARG A 548 27.11 -23.50 -1.00
N ASP A 549 26.96 -24.32 0.04
CA ASP A 549 25.70 -25.06 0.23
C ASP A 549 24.56 -24.10 0.65
N ALA A 550 23.69 -23.73 -0.30
CA ALA A 550 22.50 -22.90 -0.06
C ALA A 550 21.40 -23.16 -1.12
N TYR A 551 20.72 -24.31 -1.02
CA TYR A 551 19.65 -24.71 -1.95
C TYR A 551 18.35 -23.91 -1.76
N PHE A 552 18.00 -23.06 -2.72
CA PHE A 552 16.63 -22.55 -2.89
C PHE A 552 15.92 -23.28 -4.04
N LYS A 553 14.94 -24.15 -3.71
CA LYS A 553 14.01 -24.71 -4.69
C LYS A 553 12.91 -23.71 -5.00
N PHE A 554 12.81 -23.25 -6.24
CA PHE A 554 11.63 -22.53 -6.74
C PHE A 554 10.57 -23.52 -7.25
N PRO A 555 9.36 -23.56 -6.67
CA PRO A 555 8.24 -24.29 -7.26
C PRO A 555 7.59 -23.45 -8.37
N ASN A 556 7.97 -23.70 -9.63
CA ASN A 556 7.30 -23.10 -10.79
C ASN A 556 5.84 -23.56 -10.86
N LYS A 557 4.91 -22.76 -10.34
CA LYS A 557 3.48 -22.89 -10.65
C LYS A 557 3.17 -22.15 -11.94
N ASN A 558 3.29 -22.85 -13.07
CA ASN A 558 2.71 -22.38 -14.33
C ASN A 558 1.19 -22.36 -14.17
N PHE A 559 0.57 -21.18 -14.26
CA PHE A 559 -0.88 -21.05 -14.26
C PHE A 559 -1.45 -21.68 -15.53
N LYS A 560 -2.42 -22.58 -15.38
CA LYS A 560 -3.43 -22.84 -16.41
C LYS A 560 -4.69 -22.07 -16.03
N GLU A 561 -5.19 -21.27 -16.95
CA GLU A 561 -6.50 -20.66 -16.85
C GLU A 561 -7.54 -21.75 -17.12
N PHE A 562 -8.28 -22.15 -16.08
CA PHE A 562 -9.37 -23.13 -16.16
C PHE A 562 -10.69 -22.39 -15.90
N ASP A 563 -11.35 -21.94 -16.96
CA ASP A 563 -12.79 -21.67 -16.93
C ASP A 563 -13.50 -23.03 -17.01
N ILE A 564 -13.94 -23.52 -15.85
CA ILE A 564 -15.00 -24.52 -15.72
C ILE A 564 -16.00 -23.94 -14.71
N ASP A 565 -17.19 -23.58 -15.19
CA ASP A 565 -18.35 -23.31 -14.33
C ASP A 565 -18.98 -24.66 -13.96
N GLU A 566 -19.13 -24.94 -12.66
CA GLU A 566 -20.21 -25.76 -12.10
C GLU A 566 -20.40 -25.35 -10.62
N GLU A 567 -21.47 -25.84 -10.00
CA GLU A 567 -22.11 -25.23 -8.83
C GLU A 567 -21.54 -25.68 -7.47
N ASP A 568 -21.91 -24.97 -6.40
CA ASP A 568 -22.00 -25.46 -5.01
C ASP A 568 -22.57 -24.31 -4.13
N ASP A 569 -23.84 -23.97 -4.36
CA ASP A 569 -24.72 -23.31 -3.39
C ASP A 569 -25.71 -24.36 -2.88
N GLU A 570 -25.51 -24.93 -1.68
CA GLU A 570 -26.60 -25.47 -0.86
C GLU A 570 -26.16 -25.71 0.61
N ASP A 571 -26.96 -25.22 1.56
CA ASP A 571 -26.97 -25.69 2.96
C ASP A 571 -28.14 -26.68 3.10
N VAL A 572 -27.92 -27.92 3.56
CA VAL A 572 -28.91 -28.79 4.26
C VAL A 572 -28.26 -30.10 4.75
N ASP A 573 -28.73 -30.63 5.88
CA ASP A 573 -28.21 -31.86 6.50
C ASP A 573 -28.66 -33.16 5.83
N ASN A 574 -27.73 -34.09 5.57
CA ASN A 574 -27.89 -35.49 6.03
C ASN A 574 -26.62 -36.36 6.05
N ILE A 575 -26.72 -37.53 6.67
CA ILE A 575 -25.63 -38.50 6.87
C ILE A 575 -25.71 -39.63 5.82
N GLY A 576 -24.56 -40.01 5.23
CA GLY A 576 -24.46 -41.24 4.42
C GLY A 576 -23.06 -41.53 3.88
N GLU A 577 -22.48 -42.69 4.24
CA GLU A 577 -21.19 -43.14 3.72
C GLU A 577 -21.29 -43.62 2.26
N LYS A 578 -20.30 -43.27 1.41
CA LYS A 578 -19.99 -44.02 0.18
C LYS A 578 -18.47 -44.10 -0.07
N GLN A 579 -18.04 -45.27 -0.55
CA GLN A 579 -16.64 -45.57 -0.89
C GLN A 579 -16.28 -45.06 -2.30
N PRO A 580 -14.98 -44.79 -2.58
CA PRO A 580 -14.54 -44.33 -3.90
C PRO A 580 -14.50 -45.45 -4.94
N VAL A 581 -14.98 -45.16 -6.15
CA VAL A 581 -14.90 -46.05 -7.32
C VAL A 581 -13.73 -45.60 -8.21
N LEU A 582 -12.78 -46.49 -8.50
CA LEU A 582 -11.75 -46.21 -9.51
C LEU A 582 -12.36 -46.23 -10.92
N LYS A 583 -11.97 -45.26 -11.76
CA LYS A 583 -12.08 -45.35 -13.22
C LYS A 583 -10.70 -45.24 -13.85
N THR A 584 -10.28 -46.30 -14.53
CA THR A 584 -9.17 -46.28 -15.49
C THR A 584 -9.69 -45.89 -16.87
N PHE A 585 -8.85 -45.24 -17.66
CA PHE A 585 -9.09 -45.00 -19.09
C PHE A 585 -7.84 -45.41 -19.90
N SER A 586 -8.07 -46.06 -21.04
CA SER A 586 -7.05 -46.56 -21.96
C SER A 586 -6.64 -45.51 -23.00
N ARG A 587 -5.55 -45.77 -23.71
CA ARG A 587 -4.94 -44.88 -24.71
C ARG A 587 -4.95 -45.53 -26.10
N GLN A 588 -5.66 -44.90 -27.04
CA GLN A 588 -5.66 -45.09 -28.50
C GLN A 588 -6.33 -43.83 -29.10
N GLU A 589 -6.02 -43.34 -30.31
CA GLU A 589 -4.95 -43.65 -31.27
C GLU A 589 -4.63 -42.38 -32.10
N ASP A 590 -3.79 -42.45 -33.13
CA ASP A 590 -3.18 -41.28 -33.80
C ASP A 590 -3.88 -40.81 -35.11
N GLU A 591 -3.44 -39.62 -35.58
CA GLU A 591 -3.47 -39.06 -36.96
C GLU A 591 -4.70 -38.33 -37.58
N GLN A 592 -4.33 -37.34 -38.43
CA GLN A 592 -5.04 -36.71 -39.56
C GLN A 592 -6.40 -36.02 -39.35
N GLY A 593 -6.39 -34.67 -39.27
CA GLY A 593 -7.60 -33.85 -39.09
C GLY A 593 -7.52 -32.32 -39.34
N LEU A 594 -6.68 -31.86 -40.28
CA LEU A 594 -6.72 -30.56 -41.00
C LEU A 594 -7.78 -29.49 -40.57
N ILE A 595 -7.34 -28.33 -40.03
CA ILE A 595 -7.49 -26.97 -40.62
C ILE A 595 -7.11 -25.83 -39.63
N ASN A 596 -6.54 -24.76 -40.22
CA ASN A 596 -6.19 -23.41 -39.76
C ASN A 596 -7.16 -22.80 -38.68
N ASP A 597 -6.75 -21.90 -37.78
CA ASP A 597 -6.24 -20.55 -38.10
C ASP A 597 -5.28 -19.98 -37.04
N LEU A 598 -4.25 -19.27 -37.50
CA LEU A 598 -3.38 -18.40 -36.68
C LEU A 598 -2.79 -17.26 -37.53
N VAL A 599 -3.32 -16.05 -37.32
CA VAL A 599 -2.78 -14.74 -37.76
C VAL A 599 -2.97 -13.75 -36.61
#